data_AF-A0A954DI82-F1
#
_entry.id   AF-A0A954DI82-F1
#
_cell.length_a   1.000
_cell.length_b   1.000
_cell.length_c   1.000
_cell.angle_alpha   90.00
_cell.angle_beta   90.00
_cell.angle_gamma   90.00
#
_symmetry.space_group_name_H-M   'P 1'
#
loop_
_entity.id
_entity.type
_entity.pdbx_description
1 polymer ?
#
loop_
_entity_poly.entity_id
_entity_poly.type
_entity_poly.pdbx_seq_one_letter_code
_entity_poly.pdbx_strand_id
1 'polypeptide(L)'
;SCARDYEISSPELDQLVSSALAIDGVLGARLTGAGFGGCVLVLARTDTIGEAERSLVAAAYVTRFGVEPRFEVVTTTSRRTTPGATDYAAKVICGPAPA
;
A
#
# COMPACT_ATOMS: atom_id res chain seq x y z
N SER A 1 7.53 -15.87 2.13
CA SER A 1 7.10 -14.47 2.05
C SER A 1 7.34 -13.78 3.39
N CYS A 2 7.33 -12.44 3.46
CA CYS A 2 7.48 -11.72 4.74
C CYS A 2 6.38 -12.04 5.76
N ALA A 3 5.18 -12.39 5.30
CA ALA A 3 4.10 -12.81 6.18
C ALA A 3 4.27 -14.26 6.70
N ARG A 4 4.64 -15.22 5.83
CA ARG A 4 4.63 -16.66 6.19
C ARG A 4 5.98 -17.24 6.60
N ASP A 5 7.07 -16.78 5.99
CA ASP A 5 8.39 -17.39 6.20
C ASP A 5 9.24 -16.55 7.15
N TYR A 6 8.99 -15.24 7.19
CA TYR A 6 9.73 -14.28 8.03
C TYR A 6 8.90 -13.76 9.20
N GLU A 7 7.58 -13.96 9.17
CA GLU A 7 6.64 -13.61 10.25
C GLU A 7 6.76 -12.15 10.74
N ILE A 8 7.08 -11.22 9.82
CA ILE A 8 7.23 -9.79 10.12
C ILE A 8 6.04 -8.94 9.65
N SER A 9 4.95 -9.56 9.18
CA SER A 9 3.74 -8.82 8.80
C SER A 9 2.88 -8.50 10.02
N SER A 10 1.79 -7.77 9.80
CA SER A 10 0.76 -7.54 10.81
C SER A 10 -0.64 -7.62 10.16
N PRO A 11 -1.70 -7.84 10.93
CA PRO A 11 -3.07 -7.89 10.40
C PRO A 11 -3.45 -6.63 9.61
N GLU A 12 -2.95 -5.46 10.03
CA GLU A 12 -3.12 -4.18 9.36
C GLU A 12 -2.50 -4.20 7.95
N LEU A 13 -1.24 -4.63 7.87
CA LEU A 13 -0.49 -4.70 6.61
C LEU A 13 -1.09 -5.73 5.66
N ASP A 14 -1.45 -6.91 6.19
CA ASP A 14 -2.04 -7.99 5.39
C ASP A 14 -3.40 -7.56 4.83
N GLN A 15 -4.22 -6.85 5.61
CA GLN A 15 -5.49 -6.31 5.13
C GLN A 15 -5.28 -5.27 4.04
N LEU A 16 -4.34 -4.33 4.20
CA LEU A 16 -4.05 -3.34 3.16
C LEU A 16 -3.55 -3.99 1.86
N VAL A 17 -2.63 -4.96 1.97
CA VAL A 17 -2.14 -5.71 0.81
C VAL A 17 -3.28 -6.44 0.12
N SER A 18 -4.11 -7.16 0.87
CA SER A 18 -5.25 -7.90 0.29
C SER A 18 -6.28 -6.97 -0.37
N SER A 19 -6.61 -5.84 0.28
CA SER A 19 -7.56 -4.87 -0.28
C SER A 19 -7.01 -4.22 -1.54
N ALA A 20 -5.73 -3.85 -1.57
CA ALA A 20 -5.11 -3.23 -2.73
C ALA A 20 -5.11 -4.19 -3.93
N LEU A 21 -4.76 -5.47 -3.71
CA LEU A 21 -4.73 -6.49 -4.76
C LEU A 21 -6.12 -6.80 -5.35
N ALA A 22 -7.21 -6.43 -4.68
CA ALA A 22 -8.56 -6.61 -5.19
C ALA A 22 -9.02 -5.50 -6.16
N ILE A 23 -8.24 -4.42 -6.30
CA ILE A 23 -8.59 -3.24 -7.09
C ILE A 23 -8.06 -3.41 -8.52
N ASP A 24 -8.95 -3.30 -9.51
CA ASP A 24 -8.55 -3.37 -10.92
C ASP A 24 -7.60 -2.23 -11.29
N GLY A 25 -6.51 -2.57 -11.98
CA GLY A 25 -5.41 -1.67 -12.29
C GLY A 25 -4.33 -1.55 -11.20
N VAL A 26 -4.47 -2.23 -10.05
CA VAL A 26 -3.35 -2.51 -9.14
C VAL A 26 -2.54 -3.70 -9.66
N LEU A 27 -1.25 -3.47 -9.89
CA LEU A 27 -0.29 -4.47 -10.39
C LEU A 27 0.34 -5.30 -9.27
N GLY A 28 0.39 -4.74 -8.05
CA GLY A 28 0.93 -5.44 -6.90
C GLY A 28 0.93 -4.59 -5.64
N ALA A 29 0.97 -5.24 -4.48
CA ALA A 29 1.10 -4.59 -3.19
C ALA A 29 1.98 -5.44 -2.27
N ARG A 30 2.80 -4.79 -1.44
CA ARG A 30 3.69 -5.48 -0.48
C ARG A 30 4.11 -4.57 0.67
N LEU A 31 4.29 -5.16 1.85
CA LEU A 31 5.08 -4.62 2.96
C LEU A 31 6.38 -3.96 2.46
N THR A 32 6.60 -2.70 2.84
CA THR A 32 7.88 -2.02 2.67
C THR A 32 8.42 -1.51 4.00
N GLY A 33 9.72 -1.69 4.23
CA GLY A 33 10.37 -1.43 5.52
C GLY A 33 10.57 -2.69 6.36
N ALA A 34 10.69 -2.51 7.68
CA ALA A 34 11.11 -3.55 8.62
C ALA A 34 10.00 -4.58 8.97
N GLY A 35 8.72 -4.22 8.84
CA GLY A 35 7.61 -5.05 9.34
C GLY A 35 7.08 -4.61 10.70
N PHE A 36 6.19 -5.43 11.26
CA PHE A 36 5.48 -5.21 12.52
C PHE A 36 4.69 -3.89 12.56
N GLY A 37 4.08 -3.55 11.42
CA GLY A 37 3.45 -2.26 11.15
C GLY A 37 4.20 -1.46 10.07
N GLY A 38 3.90 -0.18 9.95
CA GLY A 38 4.54 0.71 8.98
C GLY A 38 3.80 0.77 7.64
N CYS A 39 4.49 0.51 6.52
CA CYS A 39 4.01 0.91 5.19
C CYS A 39 3.78 -0.28 4.25
N VAL A 40 2.81 -0.11 3.34
CA VAL A 40 2.59 -0.95 2.17
C VAL A 40 2.87 -0.14 0.92
N LEU A 41 3.70 -0.65 0.03
CA LEU A 41 3.87 -0.09 -1.30
C LEU A 41 2.86 -0.74 -2.24
N VAL A 42 2.09 0.08 -2.96
CA VAL A 42 1.11 -0.34 -3.95
C VAL A 42 1.55 0.17 -5.32
N LEU A 43 1.73 -0.74 -6.26
CA LEU A 43 2.01 -0.41 -7.65
C LEU A 43 0.69 -0.43 -8.40
N ALA A 44 0.23 0.72 -8.87
CA ALA A 44 -1.03 0.85 -9.59
C ALA A 44 -0.85 1.75 -10.80
N ARG A 45 -1.67 1.53 -11.84
CA ARG A 45 -1.79 2.46 -12.96
C ARG A 45 -2.17 3.85 -12.47
N THR A 46 -1.70 4.88 -13.17
CA THR A 46 -1.89 6.28 -12.80
C THR A 46 -3.37 6.67 -12.66
N ASP A 47 -4.22 6.12 -13.53
CA ASP A 47 -5.67 6.36 -13.50
C ASP A 47 -6.40 5.57 -12.41
N THR A 48 -5.75 4.55 -11.83
CA THR A 48 -6.27 3.76 -10.71
C THR A 48 -5.92 4.38 -9.34
N ILE A 49 -4.93 5.27 -9.25
CA ILE A 49 -4.41 5.78 -7.96
C ILE A 49 -5.52 6.37 -7.08
N GLY A 50 -6.39 7.22 -7.63
CA GLY A 50 -7.49 7.84 -6.85
C GLY A 50 -8.56 6.85 -6.40
N GLU A 51 -8.78 5.78 -7.15
CA GLU A 51 -9.67 4.68 -6.73
C GLU A 51 -9.03 3.85 -5.63
N ALA A 52 -7.73 3.56 -5.77
CA ALA A 52 -6.95 2.85 -4.77
C ALA A 52 -6.96 3.58 -3.43
N GLU A 53 -6.72 4.89 -3.42
CA GLU A 53 -6.77 5.71 -2.21
C GLU A 53 -8.14 5.62 -1.52
N ARG A 54 -9.23 5.89 -2.25
CA ARG A 54 -10.60 5.84 -1.68
C ARG A 54 -10.97 4.47 -1.14
N SER A 55 -10.63 3.41 -1.88
CA SER A 55 -10.91 2.04 -1.48
C SER A 55 -10.07 1.58 -0.29
N LEU A 56 -8.84 2.08 -0.14
CA LEU A 56 -7.94 1.69 0.96
C LEU A 56 -8.16 2.51 2.23
N VAL A 57 -8.62 3.75 2.12
CA VAL A 57 -9.08 4.60 3.24
C VAL A 57 -10.48 4.17 3.73
N ALA A 58 -11.07 3.13 3.13
CA ALA A 58 -12.43 2.68 3.44
C ALA A 58 -12.68 2.48 4.94
N ALA A 59 -13.91 2.82 5.34
CA ALA A 59 -14.40 2.71 6.71
C ALA A 59 -14.14 1.33 7.33
N ALA A 60 -14.10 0.25 6.53
CA ALA A 60 -13.82 -1.10 7.01
C ALA A 60 -12.45 -1.25 7.70
N TYR A 61 -11.40 -0.54 7.23
CA TYR A 61 -10.10 -0.55 7.89
C TYR A 61 -10.17 0.20 9.22
N VAL A 62 -10.77 1.40 9.22
CA VAL A 62 -10.97 2.23 10.41
C VAL A 62 -11.82 1.52 11.46
N THR A 63 -12.90 0.85 11.05
CA THR A 63 -13.76 0.08 11.95
C THR A 63 -13.01 -1.07 12.61
N ARG A 64 -12.08 -1.72 11.89
CA ARG A 64 -11.34 -2.86 12.42
C ARG A 64 -10.18 -2.47 13.33
N PHE A 65 -9.44 -1.42 12.96
CA PHE A 65 -8.17 -1.06 13.62
C PHE A 65 -8.22 0.27 14.37
N GLY A 66 -9.30 1.04 14.26
CA GLY A 66 -9.48 2.33 14.96
C GLY A 66 -8.58 3.46 14.43
N VAL A 67 -7.85 3.22 13.35
CA VAL A 67 -6.89 4.17 12.76
C VAL A 67 -7.16 4.34 11.27
N GLU A 68 -7.05 5.57 10.79
CA GLU A 68 -7.15 5.88 9.37
C GLU A 68 -5.77 5.74 8.70
N PRO A 69 -5.65 4.97 7.60
CA PRO A 69 -4.40 4.84 6.88
C PRO A 69 -4.10 6.15 6.14
N ARG A 70 -2.82 6.52 6.06
CA ARG A 70 -2.38 7.69 5.27
C ARG A 70 -1.93 7.23 3.90
N PHE A 71 -2.25 8.01 2.88
CA PHE A 71 -1.87 7.71 1.51
C PHE A 71 -0.90 8.78 0.97
N GLU A 72 0.15 8.35 0.28
CA GLU A 72 1.14 9.22 -0.33
C GLU A 72 1.47 8.69 -1.74
N VAL A 73 1.26 9.51 -2.78
CA VAL A 73 1.72 9.18 -4.13
C VAL A 73 3.20 9.50 -4.22
N VAL A 74 4.01 8.48 -4.47
CA VAL A 74 5.47 8.63 -4.59
C VAL A 74 5.88 8.49 -6.06
N THR A 75 7.02 9.05 -6.45
CA THR A 75 7.58 8.84 -7.79
C THR A 75 9.10 8.69 -7.69
N THR A 76 9.73 8.01 -8.64
CA THR A 76 11.18 7.84 -8.65
C THR A 76 11.88 9.15 -8.99
N THR A 77 12.83 9.57 -8.15
CA THR A 77 13.51 10.86 -8.28
C THR A 77 14.64 10.86 -9.32
N SER A 78 15.25 9.71 -9.66
CA SER A 78 16.27 9.63 -10.71
C SER A 78 15.62 9.39 -12.08
N ARG A 79 15.63 10.41 -12.93
CA ARG A 79 15.17 10.30 -14.32
C ARG A 79 16.14 9.44 -15.13
N ARG A 80 15.86 8.15 -15.20
CA ARG A 80 16.01 7.41 -16.44
C ARG A 80 14.62 7.01 -16.92
N THR A 81 13.84 8.02 -17.27
CA THR A 81 12.53 7.86 -17.90
C THR A 81 12.76 7.29 -19.30
N THR A 82 12.66 5.97 -19.43
CA THR A 82 12.42 5.38 -20.76
C THR A 82 11.11 5.97 -21.27
N PRO A 83 11.01 6.46 -22.52
CA PRO A 83 9.73 6.83 -23.10
C PRO A 83 8.77 5.63 -22.98
N GLY A 84 7.67 5.77 -22.24
CA GLY A 84 6.74 4.67 -21.91
C GLY A 84 6.97 3.96 -20.57
N ALA A 85 7.97 4.35 -19.78
CA ALA A 85 8.11 3.94 -18.37
C ALA A 85 6.96 4.59 -17.59
N THR A 86 5.90 3.82 -17.41
CA THR A 86 4.59 4.28 -16.97
C THR A 86 4.64 4.76 -15.52
N ASP A 87 3.86 5.80 -15.23
CA ASP A 87 3.79 6.55 -13.99
C ASP A 87 3.08 5.77 -12.86
N TYR A 88 3.66 4.63 -12.49
CA TYR A 88 3.15 3.79 -11.41
C TYR A 88 3.77 4.22 -10.08
N ALA A 89 2.94 4.58 -9.09
CA ALA A 89 3.28 4.42 -7.67
C ALA A 89 2.19 4.92 -6.73
N ALA A 90 2.06 4.22 -5.61
CA ALA A 90 1.33 4.63 -4.42
C ALA A 90 2.02 4.03 -3.19
N LYS A 91 2.22 4.83 -2.15
CA LYS A 91 2.75 4.40 -0.86
C LYS A 91 1.66 4.63 0.19
N VAL A 92 1.19 3.53 0.77
CA VAL A 92 0.23 3.55 1.88
C VAL A 92 1.03 3.48 3.17
N ILE A 93 0.87 4.47 4.03
CA ILE A 93 1.52 4.55 5.34
C ILE A 93 0.47 4.22 6.40
N CYS A 94 0.64 3.11 7.10
CA CYS A 94 -0.15 2.82 8.29
C CYS A 94 0.52 3.38 9.53
N GLY A 95 -0.31 3.96 10.39
CA GLY A 95 0.05 4.60 11.65
C GLY A 95 0.72 3.63 12.65
N PRO A 96 1.04 4.13 13.86
CA PRO A 96 1.81 3.35 14.82
C PRO A 96 1.10 2.02 15.09
N ALA A 97 1.88 0.94 15.21
CA ALA A 97 1.37 -0.33 15.71
C ALA A 97 0.62 -0.07 17.04
N PRO A 98 -0.57 -0.66 17.24
CA PRO A 98 -1.22 -0.57 18.54
C PRO A 98 -0.27 -1.11 19.61
N ALA A 99 -0.19 -0.39 20.72
CA ALA A 99 0.69 -0.70 21.87
C ALA A 99 0.31 -2.03 22.54
#